data_AF-A0A5J4RUD7-F1
#
_entry.id   AF-A0A5J4RUD7-F1
#
_cell.length_a   1.000
_cell.length_b   1.000
_cell.length_c   1.000
_cell.angle_alpha   90.00
_cell.angle_beta   90.00
_cell.angle_gamma   90.00
#
_symmetry.space_group_name_H-M   'P 1'
#
loop_
_entity.id
_entity.type
_entity.pdbx_description
1 polymer ?
#
loop_
_entity_poly.entity_id
_entity_poly.type
_entity_poly.pdbx_seq_one_letter_code
_entity_poly.pdbx_strand_id
1 'polypeptide(L)'
;YICSEDILLEGCQCPVKAEELKGIPSKTCRCLPHKEDIREECQPTLCTSWENIPDQGCICNQAAHPEDCYCSNNPKDLVGILKTQCACVEDDLRGQCFICKGVEKDDPDCICPTDLKELRYISKKLCDCVPDDLREECIPVGCTSEDLPTEGCICTAEFHPDNCICPWNVSEIDGIPKDQCDCLFKDPRKSCLTCQGLGEDDPDCICPEKPFQLIYFDIEKCPCIETDERGECYTCSKDILLDGCKCPEEADQLKGIPRKVCECLAFGEGDTRDECKPQA
;
A
#
# COMPACT_ATOMS: atom_id res chain seq x y z
N TYR A 1 -14.29 41.41 25.18
CA TYR A 1 -14.09 41.17 26.63
C TYR A 1 -14.24 39.69 26.86
N ILE A 2 -13.33 39.06 27.61
CA ILE A 2 -13.43 37.63 27.96
C ILE A 2 -14.37 37.51 29.17
N CYS A 3 -15.25 36.52 29.17
CA CYS A 3 -16.13 36.27 30.32
C CYS A 3 -15.30 35.89 31.55
N SER A 4 -15.67 36.41 32.72
CA SER A 4 -15.05 36.06 34.01
C SER A 4 -16.12 36.06 35.10
N GLU A 5 -15.79 35.56 36.29
CA GLU A 5 -16.71 35.54 37.44
C GLU A 5 -17.31 36.94 37.74
N ASP A 6 -16.51 37.99 37.60
CA ASP A 6 -16.92 39.39 37.78
C ASP A 6 -17.57 40.05 36.55
N ILE A 7 -17.52 39.40 35.37
CA ILE A 7 -17.94 39.98 34.08
C ILE A 7 -18.77 38.95 33.30
N LEU A 8 -20.06 38.88 33.65
CA LEU A 8 -21.08 38.05 33.00
C LEU A 8 -21.99 38.86 32.07
N LEU A 9 -21.42 39.76 31.26
CA LEU A 9 -22.16 40.58 30.31
C LEU A 9 -22.54 39.77 29.05
N GLU A 10 -23.73 40.01 28.50
CA GLU A 10 -24.10 39.45 27.19
C GLU A 10 -23.07 39.87 26.11
N GLY A 11 -22.55 38.90 25.36
CA GLY A 11 -21.59 39.13 24.28
C GLY A 11 -20.10 39.10 24.68
N CYS A 12 -19.76 38.70 25.90
CA CYS A 12 -18.38 38.36 26.23
C CYS A 12 -17.92 37.08 25.50
N GLN A 13 -16.62 36.99 25.21
CA GLN A 13 -16.02 35.82 24.56
C GLN A 13 -15.67 34.80 25.64
N CYS A 14 -16.13 33.56 25.49
CA CYS A 14 -15.89 32.52 26.47
C CYS A 14 -14.42 32.05 26.47
N PRO A 15 -13.83 31.84 27.65
CA PRO A 15 -12.56 31.14 27.75
C PRO A 15 -12.63 29.75 27.10
N VAL A 16 -11.54 29.34 26.47
CA VAL A 16 -11.41 28.00 25.87
C VAL A 16 -10.68 27.02 26.77
N LYS A 17 -10.13 27.49 27.89
CA LYS A 17 -9.42 26.67 28.87
C LYS A 17 -10.33 26.39 30.06
N ALA A 18 -10.30 25.13 30.50
CA ALA A 18 -11.05 24.61 31.63
C ALA A 18 -10.94 25.49 32.88
N GLU A 19 -9.71 25.86 33.25
CA GLU A 19 -9.40 26.52 34.51
C GLU A 19 -9.96 27.95 34.56
N GLU A 20 -10.12 28.58 33.40
CA GLU A 20 -10.63 29.94 33.25
C GLU A 20 -12.17 29.99 33.27
N LEU A 21 -12.85 28.85 33.15
CA LEU A 21 -14.31 28.75 33.23
C LEU A 21 -14.83 28.60 34.66
N LYS A 22 -13.93 28.49 35.65
CA LYS A 22 -14.33 28.37 37.05
C LYS A 22 -15.20 29.57 37.47
N GLY A 23 -16.41 29.28 37.97
CA GLY A 23 -17.37 30.31 38.38
C GLY A 23 -18.22 30.90 37.25
N ILE A 24 -17.99 30.52 35.99
CA ILE A 24 -18.79 30.98 34.85
C ILE A 24 -19.88 29.94 34.53
N PRO A 25 -21.18 30.25 34.68
CA PRO A 25 -22.24 29.26 34.48
C PRO A 25 -22.39 28.85 33.01
N SER A 26 -22.88 27.62 32.77
CA SER A 26 -23.11 27.09 31.41
C SER A 26 -24.07 27.93 30.55
N LYS A 27 -24.97 28.69 31.18
CA LYS A 27 -25.88 29.65 30.51
C LYS A 27 -25.15 30.84 29.90
N THR A 28 -23.99 31.21 30.44
CA THR A 28 -23.16 32.31 29.92
C THR A 28 -22.16 31.78 28.90
N CYS A 29 -21.50 30.65 29.23
CA CYS A 29 -20.54 30.01 28.34
C CYS A 29 -20.87 28.54 28.16
N ARG A 30 -21.07 28.12 26.91
CA ARG A 30 -21.30 26.72 26.54
C ARG A 30 -20.24 25.82 27.17
N CYS A 31 -20.65 24.60 27.49
CA CYS A 31 -19.74 23.60 28.02
C CYS A 31 -18.63 23.29 27.02
N LEU A 32 -17.42 23.10 27.52
CA LEU A 32 -16.33 22.53 26.72
C LEU A 32 -16.63 21.06 26.43
N PRO A 33 -15.97 20.47 25.41
CA PRO A 33 -16.04 19.03 25.17
C PRO A 33 -15.72 18.20 26.44
N HIS A 34 -16.34 17.03 26.57
CA HIS A 34 -16.26 16.19 27.77
C HIS A 34 -14.82 15.90 28.21
N LYS A 35 -14.60 15.90 29.54
CA LYS A 35 -13.32 15.82 30.27
C LYS A 35 -12.48 17.09 30.30
N GLU A 36 -12.83 18.11 29.50
CA GLU A 36 -12.16 19.42 29.54
C GLU A 36 -12.94 20.45 30.36
N ASP A 37 -14.24 20.27 30.60
CA ASP A 37 -14.99 21.19 31.45
C ASP A 37 -14.92 20.79 32.93
N ILE A 38 -14.46 21.69 33.78
CA ILE A 38 -14.38 21.48 35.24
C ILE A 38 -15.70 21.77 35.97
N ARG A 39 -16.70 22.32 35.27
CA ARG A 39 -17.98 22.70 35.88
C ARG A 39 -18.86 21.47 36.03
N GLU A 40 -19.46 21.31 37.20
CA GLU A 40 -20.32 20.17 37.54
C GLU A 40 -21.57 20.12 36.64
N GLU A 41 -22.16 21.27 36.30
CA GLU A 41 -23.32 21.34 35.41
C GLU A 41 -22.99 21.00 33.94
N CYS A 42 -21.71 20.94 33.60
CA CYS A 42 -21.20 20.56 32.28
C CYS A 42 -20.73 19.11 32.21
N GLN A 43 -20.84 18.34 33.31
CA GLN A 43 -20.59 16.91 33.25
C GLN A 43 -21.73 16.22 32.50
N PRO A 44 -21.42 15.33 31.52
CA PRO A 44 -22.45 14.68 30.73
C PRO A 44 -23.29 13.74 31.60
N THR A 45 -24.58 13.75 31.34
CA THR A 45 -25.54 12.84 31.96
C THR A 45 -25.79 11.63 31.06
N LEU A 46 -26.47 10.59 31.54
CA LEU A 46 -26.93 9.50 30.68
C LEU A 46 -27.83 10.04 29.55
N CYS A 47 -27.61 9.58 28.32
CA CYS A 47 -28.50 9.90 27.20
C CYS A 47 -29.91 9.37 27.49
N THR A 48 -30.93 10.21 27.29
CA THR A 48 -32.35 9.83 27.47
C THR A 48 -33.10 9.75 26.14
N SER A 49 -32.52 10.21 25.04
CA SER A 49 -33.14 10.17 23.71
C SER A 49 -32.08 10.20 22.60
N TRP A 50 -32.47 9.81 21.40
CA TRP A 50 -31.62 9.80 20.20
C TRP A 50 -31.54 11.17 19.51
N GLU A 51 -32.56 12.02 19.68
CA GLU A 51 -32.70 13.28 18.94
C GLU A 51 -32.39 14.51 19.81
N ASN A 52 -32.63 14.44 21.12
CA ASN A 52 -32.43 15.55 22.05
C ASN A 52 -31.19 15.27 22.91
N ILE A 53 -30.02 15.57 22.34
CA ILE A 53 -28.74 15.48 23.02
C ILE A 53 -28.54 16.78 23.82
N PRO A 54 -28.25 16.70 25.13
CA PRO A 54 -27.92 17.89 25.93
C PRO A 54 -26.71 18.64 25.36
N ASP A 55 -26.65 19.97 25.56
CA ASP A 55 -25.56 20.81 25.04
C ASP A 55 -24.17 20.39 25.58
N GLN A 56 -24.12 19.82 26.79
CA GLN A 56 -22.93 19.24 27.40
C GLN A 56 -22.58 17.84 26.86
N GLY A 57 -23.37 17.33 25.91
CA GLY A 57 -23.38 15.95 25.46
C GLY A 57 -23.97 14.99 26.48
N CYS A 58 -23.95 13.70 26.16
CA CYS A 58 -24.47 12.66 27.05
C CYS A 58 -23.67 11.35 26.94
N ILE A 59 -23.74 10.53 27.99
CA ILE A 59 -23.08 9.22 28.06
C ILE A 59 -23.98 8.17 27.40
N CYS A 60 -23.42 7.46 26.42
CA CYS A 60 -24.06 6.37 25.72
C CYS A 60 -24.54 5.30 26.72
N ASN A 61 -25.76 4.81 26.55
CA ASN A 61 -26.29 3.70 27.32
C ASN A 61 -27.31 2.89 26.50
N GLN A 62 -27.80 1.80 27.07
CA GLN A 62 -28.77 0.92 26.42
C GLN A 62 -30.06 1.64 25.98
N ALA A 63 -30.51 2.69 26.69
CA ALA A 63 -31.73 3.41 26.35
C ALA A 63 -31.54 4.36 25.15
N ALA A 64 -30.39 5.03 25.06
CA ALA A 64 -30.05 5.92 23.95
C ALA A 64 -28.52 6.04 23.78
N HIS A 65 -28.07 5.98 22.54
CA HIS A 65 -26.66 6.00 22.18
C HIS A 65 -26.47 6.62 20.77
N PRO A 66 -26.84 7.89 20.58
CA PRO A 66 -26.69 8.60 19.29
C PRO A 66 -25.22 8.67 18.86
N GLU A 67 -24.98 8.96 17.57
CA GLU A 67 -23.63 8.88 16.97
C GLU A 67 -22.55 9.63 17.77
N ASP A 68 -22.86 10.81 18.33
CA ASP A 68 -21.92 11.67 19.06
C ASP A 68 -21.97 11.53 20.60
N CYS A 69 -22.58 10.46 21.15
CA CYS A 69 -22.55 10.25 22.60
C CYS A 69 -21.16 9.82 23.11
N TYR A 70 -20.90 10.08 24.38
CA TYR A 70 -19.65 9.68 25.03
C TYR A 70 -19.73 8.24 25.55
N CYS A 71 -18.74 7.43 25.20
CA CYS A 71 -18.64 6.07 25.72
C CYS A 71 -18.16 6.08 27.18
N SER A 72 -18.92 5.40 28.05
CA SER A 72 -18.54 5.19 29.45
C SER A 72 -17.33 4.24 29.55
N ASN A 73 -16.51 4.43 30.58
CA ASN A 73 -15.48 3.46 30.97
C ASN A 73 -16.03 2.38 31.92
N ASN A 74 -17.28 2.50 32.36
CA ASN A 74 -17.94 1.51 33.21
C ASN A 74 -18.62 0.45 32.32
N PRO A 75 -18.20 -0.82 32.39
CA PRO A 75 -18.74 -1.90 31.55
C PRO A 75 -20.26 -2.05 31.58
N LYS A 76 -20.90 -1.71 32.71
CA LYS A 76 -22.36 -1.83 32.87
C LYS A 76 -23.13 -0.86 31.99
N ASP A 77 -22.57 0.32 31.73
CA ASP A 77 -23.25 1.34 30.93
C ASP A 77 -23.20 1.01 29.43
N LEU A 78 -22.22 0.20 29.02
CA LEU A 78 -22.01 -0.19 27.63
C LEU A 78 -22.88 -1.37 27.18
N VAL A 79 -23.55 -2.08 28.11
CA VAL A 79 -24.38 -3.24 27.78
C VAL A 79 -25.44 -2.86 26.73
N GLY A 80 -25.46 -3.59 25.61
CA GLY A 80 -26.37 -3.34 24.49
C GLY A 80 -25.89 -2.31 23.47
N ILE A 81 -24.67 -1.77 23.61
CA ILE A 81 -24.06 -0.83 22.66
C ILE A 81 -23.00 -1.55 21.81
N LEU A 82 -23.06 -1.40 20.50
CA LEU A 82 -22.13 -2.05 19.57
C LEU A 82 -20.69 -1.54 19.70
N LYS A 83 -19.70 -2.38 19.36
CA LYS A 83 -18.27 -2.06 19.52
C LYS A 83 -17.81 -1.01 18.52
N THR A 84 -18.51 -0.96 17.39
CA THR A 84 -18.37 0.05 16.34
C THR A 84 -18.79 1.44 16.83
N GLN A 85 -19.70 1.53 17.80
CA GLN A 85 -20.10 2.77 18.44
C GLN A 85 -19.20 3.11 19.64
N CYS A 86 -18.94 2.12 20.50
CA CYS A 86 -18.08 2.29 21.68
C CYS A 86 -17.04 1.18 21.75
N ALA A 87 -15.76 1.56 21.72
CA ALA A 87 -14.64 0.63 21.86
C ALA A 87 -14.75 -0.22 23.15
N CYS A 88 -14.11 -1.37 23.14
CA CYS A 88 -14.10 -2.28 24.28
C CYS A 88 -13.27 -1.71 25.44
N VAL A 89 -13.72 -1.96 26.66
CA VAL A 89 -13.04 -1.53 27.90
C VAL A 89 -12.58 -2.74 28.73
N GLU A 90 -11.81 -2.50 29.79
CA GLU A 90 -11.45 -3.57 30.74
C GLU A 90 -12.71 -4.12 31.42
N ASP A 91 -12.79 -5.45 31.56
CA ASP A 91 -13.96 -6.17 32.10
C ASP A 91 -15.28 -5.86 31.35
N ASP A 92 -15.22 -5.56 30.05
CA ASP A 92 -16.40 -5.33 29.21
C ASP A 92 -17.40 -6.49 29.32
N LEU A 93 -18.69 -6.20 29.39
CA LEU A 93 -19.73 -7.21 29.54
C LEU A 93 -20.35 -7.65 28.20
N ARG A 94 -19.92 -7.04 27.09
CA ARG A 94 -20.44 -7.31 25.74
C ARG A 94 -19.71 -8.48 25.10
N GLY A 95 -20.47 -9.39 24.49
CA GLY A 95 -19.93 -10.59 23.81
C GLY A 95 -18.89 -10.26 22.74
N GLN A 96 -19.21 -9.31 21.85
CA GLN A 96 -18.33 -8.72 20.83
C GLN A 96 -16.98 -8.16 21.35
N CYS A 97 -16.84 -7.94 22.66
CA CYS A 97 -15.61 -7.47 23.30
C CYS A 97 -14.81 -8.59 23.97
N PHE A 98 -15.29 -9.83 23.93
CA PHE A 98 -14.55 -10.99 24.36
C PHE A 98 -13.66 -11.51 23.25
N ILE A 99 -12.56 -12.16 23.64
CA ILE A 99 -11.74 -12.91 22.70
C ILE A 99 -12.50 -14.16 22.26
N CYS A 100 -12.57 -14.39 20.95
CA CYS A 100 -13.16 -15.57 20.35
C CYS A 100 -12.48 -16.85 20.87
N LYS A 101 -13.24 -17.89 21.18
CA LYS A 101 -12.74 -19.18 21.70
C LYS A 101 -13.00 -20.35 20.76
N GLY A 102 -13.72 -20.13 19.66
CA GLY A 102 -14.12 -21.16 18.70
C GLY A 102 -15.29 -22.01 19.19
N VAL A 103 -16.18 -21.46 20.03
CA VAL A 103 -17.35 -22.17 20.55
C VAL A 103 -18.65 -21.60 19.98
N GLU A 104 -19.71 -22.41 19.89
CA GLU A 104 -21.02 -21.97 19.36
C GLU A 104 -21.65 -20.76 20.09
N LYS A 105 -21.16 -20.44 21.29
CA LYS A 105 -21.61 -19.32 22.11
C LYS A 105 -20.83 -18.04 21.90
N ASP A 106 -19.77 -18.07 21.08
CA ASP A 106 -19.04 -16.85 20.76
C ASP A 106 -19.95 -15.89 20.00
N ASP A 107 -19.79 -14.61 20.33
CA ASP A 107 -20.42 -13.53 19.59
C ASP A 107 -19.84 -13.51 18.16
N PRO A 108 -20.64 -13.40 17.10
CA PRO A 108 -20.14 -13.33 15.72
C PRO A 108 -19.12 -12.22 15.50
N ASP A 109 -19.19 -11.16 16.31
CA ASP A 109 -18.29 -10.01 16.27
C ASP A 109 -17.30 -10.01 17.44
N CYS A 110 -16.96 -11.16 18.03
CA CYS A 110 -15.91 -11.23 19.05
C CYS A 110 -14.54 -10.75 18.51
N ILE A 111 -13.59 -10.52 19.42
CA ILE A 111 -12.24 -10.09 19.08
C ILE A 111 -11.42 -11.34 18.71
N CYS A 112 -10.88 -11.36 17.50
CA CYS A 112 -10.02 -12.43 17.06
C CYS A 112 -8.66 -12.38 17.77
N PRO A 113 -8.18 -13.51 18.32
CA PRO A 113 -6.82 -13.59 18.83
C PRO A 113 -5.80 -13.23 17.76
N THR A 114 -4.69 -12.62 18.17
CA THR A 114 -3.54 -12.36 17.30
C THR A 114 -2.50 -13.49 17.36
N ASP A 115 -2.57 -14.38 18.36
CA ASP A 115 -1.70 -15.56 18.45
C ASP A 115 -2.27 -16.69 17.56
N LEU A 116 -1.47 -17.14 16.59
CA LEU A 116 -1.80 -18.25 15.69
C LEU A 116 -2.18 -19.53 16.43
N LYS A 117 -1.64 -19.77 17.63
CA LYS A 117 -1.99 -20.95 18.43
C LYS A 117 -3.41 -20.89 18.97
N GLU A 118 -3.91 -19.69 19.27
CA GLU A 118 -5.26 -19.49 19.76
C GLU A 118 -6.29 -19.53 18.61
N LEU A 119 -5.89 -19.11 17.41
CA LEU A 119 -6.71 -19.21 16.20
C LEU A 119 -6.99 -20.64 15.78
N ARG A 120 -6.15 -21.63 16.14
CA ARG A 120 -6.22 -23.02 15.66
C ARG A 120 -7.62 -23.67 15.74
N TYR A 121 -8.44 -23.29 16.72
CA TYR A 121 -9.77 -23.87 16.95
C TYR A 121 -10.92 -22.95 16.56
N ILE A 122 -10.61 -21.81 15.93
CA ILE A 122 -11.57 -20.75 15.59
C ILE A 122 -11.81 -20.80 14.10
N SER A 123 -13.05 -20.98 13.65
CA SER A 123 -13.33 -21.07 12.21
C SER A 123 -13.14 -19.73 11.49
N LYS A 124 -12.82 -19.77 10.18
CA LYS A 124 -12.76 -18.56 9.34
C LYS A 124 -14.05 -17.77 9.25
N LYS A 125 -15.20 -18.40 9.55
CA LYS A 125 -16.49 -17.69 9.64
C LYS A 125 -16.55 -16.70 10.80
N LEU A 126 -15.71 -16.89 11.82
CA LEU A 126 -15.66 -16.06 13.01
C LEU A 126 -14.44 -15.13 12.99
N CYS A 127 -13.30 -15.63 12.51
CA CYS A 127 -12.06 -14.86 12.41
C CYS A 127 -11.39 -15.07 11.06
N ASP A 128 -11.20 -13.99 10.31
CA ASP A 128 -10.52 -14.02 9.01
C ASP A 128 -9.15 -14.70 9.08
N CYS A 129 -8.73 -15.25 7.94
CA CYS A 129 -7.40 -15.83 7.81
C CYS A 129 -6.32 -14.75 7.93
N VAL A 130 -5.21 -15.10 8.56
CA VAL A 130 -4.03 -14.22 8.71
C VAL A 130 -2.80 -14.87 8.07
N PRO A 131 -1.70 -14.14 7.81
CA PRO A 131 -0.46 -14.75 7.34
C PRO A 131 0.02 -15.86 8.28
N ASP A 132 0.52 -16.95 7.72
CA ASP A 132 0.98 -18.17 8.44
C ASP A 132 -0.11 -18.90 9.25
N ASP A 133 -1.38 -18.68 8.93
CA ASP A 133 -2.49 -19.39 9.55
C ASP A 133 -2.50 -20.87 9.19
N LEU A 134 -2.45 -21.72 10.22
CA LEU A 134 -2.38 -23.18 10.08
C LEU A 134 -3.74 -23.86 10.06
N ARG A 135 -4.85 -23.11 10.11
CA ARG A 135 -6.19 -23.66 9.93
C ARG A 135 -6.34 -24.19 8.50
N GLU A 136 -6.86 -25.40 8.35
CA GLU A 136 -7.00 -26.05 7.03
C GLU A 136 -7.78 -25.19 6.03
N GLU A 137 -8.79 -24.46 6.50
CA GLU A 137 -9.59 -23.54 5.69
C GLU A 137 -8.89 -22.22 5.28
N CYS A 138 -7.70 -21.96 5.82
CA CYS A 138 -6.86 -20.79 5.57
C CYS A 138 -5.56 -21.13 4.84
N ILE A 139 -5.27 -22.41 4.61
CA ILE A 139 -4.13 -22.84 3.79
C ILE A 139 -4.48 -22.54 2.33
N PRO A 140 -3.69 -21.72 1.62
CA PRO A 140 -3.94 -21.41 0.22
C PRO A 140 -4.00 -22.68 -0.64
N VAL A 141 -5.03 -22.78 -1.46
CA VAL A 141 -5.18 -23.81 -2.49
C VAL A 141 -4.94 -23.20 -3.87
N GLY A 142 -4.83 -24.02 -4.91
CA GLY A 142 -4.74 -23.53 -6.29
C GLY A 142 -5.91 -22.61 -6.64
N CYS A 143 -5.62 -21.49 -7.29
CA CYS A 143 -6.65 -20.55 -7.75
C CYS A 143 -7.64 -21.26 -8.69
N THR A 144 -8.93 -20.99 -8.51
CA THR A 144 -10.02 -21.56 -9.33
C THR A 144 -10.79 -20.51 -10.14
N SER A 145 -10.41 -19.24 -10.01
CA SER A 145 -10.92 -18.08 -10.74
C SER A 145 -9.89 -16.94 -10.70
N GLU A 146 -10.14 -15.86 -11.44
CA GLU A 146 -9.35 -14.62 -11.38
C GLU A 146 -9.69 -13.72 -10.17
N ASP A 147 -10.51 -14.21 -9.25
CA ASP A 147 -10.80 -13.50 -8.01
C ASP A 147 -9.85 -14.01 -6.91
N LEU A 148 -9.02 -13.12 -6.35
CA LEU A 148 -8.11 -13.47 -5.28
C LEU A 148 -8.89 -13.62 -3.95
N PRO A 149 -8.92 -14.83 -3.33
CA PRO A 149 -9.58 -15.02 -2.05
C PRO A 149 -8.78 -14.34 -0.92
N THR A 150 -9.43 -14.09 0.22
CA THR A 150 -8.82 -13.39 1.37
C THR A 150 -7.57 -14.08 1.89
N GLU A 151 -7.57 -15.41 1.94
CA GLU A 151 -6.44 -16.25 2.30
C GLU A 151 -5.33 -16.29 1.24
N GLY A 152 -5.57 -15.72 0.06
CA GLY A 152 -4.75 -15.91 -1.13
C GLY A 152 -4.96 -17.29 -1.77
N CYS A 153 -4.51 -17.44 -3.00
CA CYS A 153 -4.50 -18.73 -3.70
C CYS A 153 -3.17 -18.93 -4.41
N ILE A 154 -2.80 -20.18 -4.64
CA ILE A 154 -1.59 -20.55 -5.38
C ILE A 154 -1.89 -20.40 -6.86
N CYS A 155 -1.07 -19.63 -7.57
CA CYS A 155 -1.20 -19.43 -9.00
C CYS A 155 -1.22 -20.79 -9.73
N THR A 156 -2.03 -20.90 -10.78
CA THR A 156 -2.10 -22.08 -11.64
C THR A 156 -1.99 -21.65 -13.10
N ALA A 157 -1.71 -22.60 -13.98
CA ALA A 157 -1.70 -22.36 -15.42
C ALA A 157 -3.04 -21.83 -15.95
N GLU A 158 -4.16 -22.19 -15.32
CA GLU A 158 -5.51 -21.79 -15.74
C GLU A 158 -5.95 -20.46 -15.10
N PHE A 159 -5.59 -20.24 -13.84
CA PHE A 159 -5.98 -19.05 -13.06
C PHE A 159 -4.80 -18.50 -12.28
N HIS A 160 -4.49 -17.23 -12.50
CA HIS A 160 -3.33 -16.56 -11.92
C HIS A 160 -3.61 -15.06 -11.72
N PRO A 161 -4.54 -14.71 -10.82
CA PRO A 161 -4.88 -13.32 -10.57
C PRO A 161 -3.70 -12.53 -10.00
N ASP A 162 -3.73 -11.22 -10.19
CA ASP A 162 -2.71 -10.32 -9.64
C ASP A 162 -2.46 -10.61 -8.15
N ASN A 163 -1.18 -10.79 -7.79
CA ASN A 163 -0.72 -11.14 -6.43
C ASN A 163 -1.10 -12.54 -5.91
N CYS A 164 -1.49 -13.49 -6.76
CA CYS A 164 -1.53 -14.89 -6.34
C CYS A 164 -0.14 -15.40 -5.89
N ILE A 165 -0.14 -16.43 -5.06
CA ILE A 165 1.06 -17.01 -4.49
C ILE A 165 1.73 -17.90 -5.54
N CYS A 166 2.96 -17.57 -5.93
CA CYS A 166 3.68 -18.36 -6.92
C CYS A 166 4.07 -19.74 -6.37
N PRO A 167 3.84 -20.82 -7.14
CA PRO A 167 4.30 -22.15 -6.76
C PRO A 167 5.83 -22.21 -6.75
N TRP A 168 6.39 -23.07 -5.90
CA TRP A 168 7.85 -23.22 -5.75
C TRP A 168 8.40 -24.40 -6.55
N ASN A 169 7.51 -25.24 -7.07
CA ASN A 169 7.83 -26.36 -7.93
C ASN A 169 7.81 -25.92 -9.40
N VAL A 170 8.90 -26.22 -10.09
CA VAL A 170 9.08 -25.92 -11.52
C VAL A 170 8.02 -26.58 -12.40
N SER A 171 7.47 -27.71 -12.00
CA SER A 171 6.37 -28.37 -12.74
C SER A 171 5.03 -27.68 -12.62
N GLU A 172 4.84 -26.84 -11.59
CA GLU A 172 3.59 -26.14 -11.31
C GLU A 172 3.57 -24.72 -11.86
N ILE A 173 4.74 -24.15 -12.18
CA ILE A 173 4.86 -22.82 -12.77
C ILE A 173 4.65 -22.80 -14.29
N ASP A 174 4.64 -23.98 -14.94
CA ASP A 174 4.42 -24.08 -16.38
C ASP A 174 3.03 -23.53 -16.74
N GLY A 175 2.97 -22.65 -17.73
CA GLY A 175 1.75 -21.91 -18.09
C GLY A 175 1.45 -20.66 -17.26
N ILE A 176 2.24 -20.36 -16.22
CA ILE A 176 2.11 -19.12 -15.44
C ILE A 176 3.05 -18.05 -16.01
N PRO A 177 2.59 -16.85 -16.36
CA PRO A 177 3.45 -15.80 -16.90
C PRO A 177 4.60 -15.36 -15.97
N LYS A 178 5.70 -14.87 -16.54
CA LYS A 178 6.91 -14.47 -15.80
C LYS A 178 6.71 -13.18 -14.99
N ASP A 179 5.92 -12.27 -15.52
CA ASP A 179 5.45 -11.06 -14.85
C ASP A 179 4.56 -11.36 -13.64
N GLN A 180 3.85 -12.50 -13.67
CA GLN A 180 3.13 -12.99 -12.50
C GLN A 180 4.05 -13.71 -11.51
N CYS A 181 4.92 -14.59 -12.00
CA CYS A 181 5.82 -15.39 -11.17
C CYS A 181 7.24 -15.44 -11.70
N ASP A 182 8.19 -15.02 -10.86
CA ASP A 182 9.62 -15.03 -11.15
C ASP A 182 10.14 -16.39 -11.62
N CYS A 183 11.22 -16.35 -12.39
CA CYS A 183 11.85 -17.55 -12.94
C CYS A 183 12.49 -18.41 -11.85
N LEU A 184 12.20 -19.71 -11.86
CA LEU A 184 12.82 -20.68 -10.98
C LEU A 184 14.08 -21.33 -11.60
N PHE A 185 14.87 -22.03 -10.80
CA PHE A 185 16.00 -22.80 -11.33
C PHE A 185 15.50 -23.94 -12.24
N LYS A 186 15.95 -23.95 -13.51
CA LYS A 186 15.48 -24.88 -14.57
C LYS A 186 14.02 -24.69 -14.98
N ASP A 187 13.52 -23.47 -14.86
CA ASP A 187 12.20 -23.10 -15.36
C ASP A 187 12.02 -23.42 -16.86
N PRO A 188 10.98 -24.16 -17.26
CA PRO A 188 10.77 -24.54 -18.65
C PRO A 188 10.17 -23.40 -19.49
N ARG A 189 9.66 -22.33 -18.87
CA ARG A 189 9.03 -21.22 -19.58
C ARG A 189 10.06 -20.52 -20.45
N LYS A 190 9.72 -20.25 -21.71
CA LYS A 190 10.66 -19.66 -22.69
C LYS A 190 11.18 -18.30 -22.24
N SER A 191 10.34 -17.48 -21.61
CA SER A 191 10.71 -16.18 -21.00
C SER A 191 11.69 -16.30 -19.83
N CYS A 192 11.87 -17.51 -19.28
CA CYS A 192 12.84 -17.82 -18.24
C CYS A 192 14.11 -18.50 -18.76
N LEU A 193 14.21 -18.73 -20.06
CA LEU A 193 15.42 -19.22 -20.70
C LEU A 193 16.30 -18.05 -21.11
N THR A 194 17.62 -18.28 -21.15
CA THR A 194 18.55 -17.30 -21.72
C THR A 194 18.29 -17.15 -23.21
N CYS A 195 18.20 -15.90 -23.68
CA CYS A 195 18.07 -15.61 -25.10
C CYS A 195 19.23 -16.24 -25.89
N GLN A 196 18.95 -16.81 -27.07
CA GLN A 196 19.96 -17.43 -27.94
C GLN A 196 20.42 -16.51 -29.07
N GLY A 197 19.72 -15.38 -29.29
CA GLY A 197 20.07 -14.39 -30.30
C GLY A 197 19.49 -14.77 -31.66
N LEU A 198 18.45 -15.60 -31.65
CA LEU A 198 17.77 -16.09 -32.82
C LEU A 198 16.38 -15.44 -32.90
N GLY A 199 15.83 -15.34 -34.12
CA GLY A 199 14.49 -14.82 -34.34
C GLY A 199 13.36 -15.65 -33.70
N GLU A 200 13.70 -16.76 -33.03
CA GLU A 200 12.77 -17.64 -32.32
C GLU A 200 12.79 -17.46 -30.79
N ASP A 201 13.67 -16.62 -30.20
CA ASP A 201 13.59 -16.45 -28.74
C ASP A 201 12.31 -15.69 -28.37
N ASP A 202 11.80 -16.05 -27.20
CA ASP A 202 10.74 -15.32 -26.52
C ASP A 202 11.12 -13.83 -26.36
N PRO A 203 10.20 -12.88 -26.57
CA PRO A 203 10.49 -11.45 -26.38
C PRO A 203 10.98 -11.13 -24.96
N ASP A 204 10.55 -11.91 -23.96
CA ASP A 204 10.85 -11.67 -22.54
C ASP A 204 11.92 -12.64 -22.00
N CYS A 205 12.67 -13.32 -22.87
CA CYS A 205 13.78 -14.18 -22.47
C CYS A 205 14.83 -13.43 -21.62
N ILE A 206 15.62 -14.17 -20.85
CA ILE A 206 16.65 -13.59 -19.99
C ILE A 206 17.89 -13.25 -20.82
N CYS A 207 18.29 -11.99 -20.82
CA CYS A 207 19.50 -11.56 -21.52
C CYS A 207 20.78 -12.07 -20.83
N PRO A 208 21.80 -12.50 -21.59
CA PRO A 208 23.11 -12.82 -21.03
C PRO A 208 23.72 -11.64 -20.25
N GLU A 209 24.37 -11.92 -19.11
CA GLU A 209 24.99 -10.88 -18.28
C GLU A 209 26.41 -10.52 -18.71
N LYS A 210 27.05 -11.34 -19.57
CA LYS A 210 28.43 -11.12 -19.99
C LYS A 210 28.49 -10.42 -21.35
N PRO A 211 29.30 -9.37 -21.51
CA PRO A 211 29.36 -8.57 -22.74
C PRO A 211 29.58 -9.38 -24.02
N PHE A 212 30.54 -10.30 -24.01
CA PHE A 212 30.86 -11.11 -25.18
C PHE A 212 29.69 -12.01 -25.62
N GLN A 213 28.73 -12.29 -24.74
CA GLN A 213 27.54 -13.06 -25.06
C GLN A 213 26.46 -12.18 -25.69
N LEU A 214 26.52 -10.85 -25.56
CA LEU A 214 25.54 -9.92 -26.10
C LEU A 214 25.84 -9.46 -27.53
N ILE A 215 27.03 -9.73 -28.07
CA ILE A 215 27.51 -9.22 -29.38
C ILE A 215 26.52 -9.44 -30.54
N TYR A 216 25.70 -10.49 -30.48
CA TYR A 216 24.76 -10.86 -31.54
C TYR A 216 23.30 -10.52 -31.22
N PHE A 217 23.04 -9.74 -30.17
CA PHE A 217 21.71 -9.40 -29.71
C PHE A 217 21.36 -7.95 -30.02
N ASP A 218 20.15 -7.73 -30.53
CA ASP A 218 19.59 -6.40 -30.71
C ASP A 218 19.44 -5.68 -29.36
N ILE A 219 19.75 -4.38 -29.30
CA ILE A 219 19.61 -3.56 -28.09
C ILE A 219 18.15 -3.40 -27.64
N GLU A 220 17.18 -3.54 -28.54
CA GLU A 220 15.75 -3.53 -28.20
C GLU A 220 15.34 -4.81 -27.46
N LYS A 221 15.97 -5.94 -27.79
CA LYS A 221 15.71 -7.22 -27.13
C LYS A 221 16.50 -7.37 -25.83
N CYS A 222 17.77 -6.99 -25.86
CA CYS A 222 18.65 -7.03 -24.70
C CYS A 222 19.26 -5.66 -24.43
N PRO A 223 18.80 -4.95 -23.38
CA PRO A 223 19.32 -3.64 -23.02
C PRO A 223 20.84 -3.65 -22.80
N CYS A 224 21.44 -2.48 -22.97
CA CYS A 224 22.86 -2.27 -22.77
C CYS A 224 23.27 -2.44 -21.32
N ILE A 225 24.44 -3.07 -21.11
CA ILE A 225 25.09 -3.19 -19.80
C ILE A 225 26.35 -2.31 -19.72
N GLU A 226 26.88 -2.06 -18.53
CA GLU A 226 28.00 -1.13 -18.32
C GLU A 226 29.27 -1.49 -19.13
N THR A 227 29.47 -2.78 -19.38
CA THR A 227 30.65 -3.32 -20.10
C THR A 227 30.32 -3.86 -21.48
N ASP A 228 29.17 -3.49 -22.06
CA ASP A 228 28.71 -3.97 -23.36
C ASP A 228 29.78 -3.80 -24.46
N GLU A 229 29.82 -4.71 -25.42
CA GLU A 229 30.76 -4.62 -26.55
C GLU A 229 30.05 -4.18 -27.85
N ARG A 230 28.71 -4.05 -27.83
CA ARG A 230 27.92 -3.54 -28.95
C ARG A 230 28.09 -2.03 -29.06
N GLY A 231 28.45 -1.55 -30.24
CA GLY A 231 28.64 -0.11 -30.44
C GLY A 231 27.39 0.71 -30.17
N GLU A 232 26.20 0.18 -30.49
CA GLU A 232 24.88 0.82 -30.27
C GLU A 232 24.60 1.22 -28.82
N CYS A 233 25.32 0.63 -27.86
CA CYS A 233 25.25 0.95 -26.45
C CYS A 233 26.05 2.19 -26.03
N TYR A 234 26.84 2.75 -26.95
CA TYR A 234 27.74 3.87 -26.69
C TYR A 234 27.42 5.07 -27.56
N THR A 235 27.69 6.25 -27.03
CA THR A 235 27.81 7.46 -27.84
C THR A 235 29.21 7.52 -28.44
N CYS A 236 29.30 7.73 -29.76
CA CYS A 236 30.59 7.85 -30.43
C CYS A 236 31.41 9.00 -29.83
N SER A 237 32.71 8.77 -29.66
CA SER A 237 33.65 9.81 -29.25
C SER A 237 35.01 9.57 -29.90
N LYS A 238 35.94 10.52 -29.77
CA LYS A 238 37.32 10.35 -30.27
C LYS A 238 38.01 9.08 -29.71
N ASP A 239 37.61 8.64 -28.52
CA ASP A 239 38.18 7.49 -27.81
C ASP A 239 37.32 6.22 -27.97
N ILE A 240 36.07 6.36 -28.46
CA ILE A 240 35.10 5.28 -28.64
C ILE A 240 34.54 5.35 -30.06
N LEU A 241 35.19 4.63 -30.98
CA LEU A 241 34.84 4.55 -32.40
C LEU A 241 34.34 3.15 -32.75
N LEU A 242 33.39 2.63 -31.96
CA LEU A 242 32.77 1.33 -32.20
C LEU A 242 31.81 1.39 -33.38
N ASP A 243 31.69 0.30 -34.13
CA ASP A 243 30.72 0.23 -35.23
C ASP A 243 29.29 0.26 -34.68
N GLY A 244 28.43 1.10 -35.24
CA GLY A 244 27.05 1.28 -34.79
C GLY A 244 26.85 2.17 -33.55
N CYS A 245 27.88 2.85 -33.04
CA CYS A 245 27.69 3.80 -31.93
C CYS A 245 26.75 4.96 -32.29
N LYS A 246 26.03 5.47 -31.29
CA LYS A 246 25.11 6.59 -31.45
C LYS A 246 25.90 7.88 -31.63
N CYS A 247 25.71 8.54 -32.77
CA CYS A 247 26.39 9.78 -33.05
C CYS A 247 25.86 10.93 -32.17
N PRO A 248 26.73 11.77 -31.59
CA PRO A 248 26.30 12.99 -30.93
C PRO A 248 25.55 13.91 -31.89
N GLU A 249 24.52 14.60 -31.39
CA GLU A 249 23.76 15.59 -32.17
C GLU A 249 24.42 16.98 -32.16
N GLU A 250 25.26 17.26 -31.16
CA GLU A 250 25.93 18.56 -31.00
C GLU A 250 27.27 18.59 -31.75
N ALA A 251 27.48 19.64 -32.56
CA ALA A 251 28.66 19.78 -33.42
C ALA A 251 30.00 19.72 -32.68
N ASP A 252 30.06 20.26 -31.45
CA ASP A 252 31.28 20.26 -30.63
C ASP A 252 31.69 18.85 -30.17
N GLN A 253 30.72 17.95 -30.02
CA GLN A 253 30.96 16.56 -29.60
C GLN A 253 31.43 15.67 -30.76
N LEU A 254 31.17 16.07 -32.01
CA LEU A 254 31.64 15.36 -33.20
C LEU A 254 33.14 15.58 -33.49
N LYS A 255 33.80 16.52 -32.79
CA LYS A 255 35.20 16.85 -33.03
C LYS A 255 36.11 15.64 -32.78
N GLY A 256 36.78 15.19 -33.84
CA GLY A 256 37.69 14.03 -33.81
C GLY A 256 37.02 12.69 -34.11
N ILE A 257 35.71 12.67 -34.40
CA ILE A 257 34.98 11.49 -34.85
C ILE A 257 34.98 11.47 -36.39
N PRO A 258 35.55 10.44 -37.04
CA PRO A 258 35.58 10.36 -38.50
C PRO A 258 34.18 10.28 -39.13
N ARG A 259 34.00 10.88 -40.30
CA ARG A 259 32.75 10.88 -41.09
C ARG A 259 32.24 9.47 -41.41
N LYS A 260 33.16 8.50 -41.55
CA LYS A 260 32.82 7.09 -41.78
C LYS A 260 32.15 6.40 -40.58
N VAL A 261 32.26 7.00 -39.38
CA VAL A 261 31.61 6.51 -38.14
C VAL A 261 30.33 7.30 -37.91
N CYS A 262 30.40 8.63 -38.02
CA CYS A 262 29.24 9.51 -37.89
C CYS A 262 29.12 10.43 -39.09
N GLU A 263 27.97 10.38 -39.76
CA GLU A 263 27.67 11.29 -40.87
C GLU A 263 27.77 12.76 -40.46
N CYS A 264 27.94 13.63 -41.45
CA CYS A 264 28.00 15.07 -41.22
C CYS A 264 26.61 15.58 -40.83
N LEU A 265 26.57 16.55 -39.90
CA LEU A 265 25.32 17.24 -39.58
C LEU A 265 24.78 18.00 -40.81
N ALA A 266 23.50 18.37 -40.77
CA ALA A 266 22.89 19.10 -41.87
C ALA A 266 23.55 20.48 -42.05
N PHE A 267 23.50 21.00 -43.28
CA PHE A 267 24.13 22.28 -43.60
C PHE A 267 23.55 23.41 -42.73
N GLY A 268 24.42 24.04 -41.93
CA GLY A 268 24.04 25.11 -41.00
C GLY A 268 24.07 24.72 -39.52
N GLU A 269 24.23 23.43 -39.19
CA GLU A 269 24.28 22.93 -37.81
C GLU A 269 25.69 23.00 -37.19
N GLY A 270 26.65 23.61 -37.89
CA GLY A 270 27.94 23.98 -37.31
C GLY A 270 28.98 22.85 -37.23
N ASP A 271 28.83 21.74 -37.95
CA ASP A 271 29.84 20.65 -37.99
C ASP A 271 31.22 21.19 -38.40
N THR A 272 32.15 21.15 -37.46
CA THR A 272 33.48 21.76 -37.61
C THR A 272 34.50 20.83 -38.28
N ARG A 273 34.14 19.57 -38.56
CA ARG A 273 35.04 18.60 -39.19
C ARG A 273 35.35 18.98 -40.64
N ASP A 274 36.63 18.98 -41.00
CA ASP A 274 37.09 19.44 -42.32
C ASP A 274 36.49 18.63 -43.49
N GLU A 275 36.26 17.34 -43.28
CA GLU A 275 35.65 16.41 -44.23
C GLU A 275 34.14 16.60 -44.44
N CYS A 276 33.50 17.44 -43.61
CA CYS A 276 32.09 17.81 -43.68
C CYS A 276 31.87 19.21 -44.27
N LYS A 277 32.95 19.95 -44.56
CA LYS A 277 32.84 21.26 -45.20
C LYS A 277 32.47 21.11 -46.68
N PRO A 278 31.66 22.03 -47.25
CA PRO A 278 31.36 22.01 -48.68
C PRO A 278 32.65 22.14 -49.48
N GLN A 279 32.83 21.28 -50.49
CA GLN A 279 33.93 21.46 -51.44
C GLN A 279 33.59 22.67 -52.32
N ALA A 280 34.46 23.68 -52.28
CA ALA A 280 34.34 24.92 -53.06
C ALA A 280 34.64 24.70 -54.55
#